data_AF-A0A174GHP0-F1
#
_entry.id   AF-A0A174GHP0-F1
#
_cell.length_a   1.000
_cell.length_b   1.000
_cell.length_c   1.000
_cell.angle_alpha   90.00
_cell.angle_beta   90.00
_cell.angle_gamma   90.00
#
_symmetry.space_group_name_H-M   'P 1'
#
loop_
_entity.id
_entity.type
_entity.pdbx_description
1 polymer ?
#
loop_
_entity_poly.entity_id
_entity_poly.type
_entity_poly.pdbx_seq_one_letter_code
_entity_poly.pdbx_strand_id
1 'polypeptide(L)'
;MALFGKTAAQWRSEKEIKGKIPNIRDFASAEELVVLINLEDTNADLIRQEVPKFERLKILREKAYRQLELLRKNQDTIEALKKNLIEDTETNG
;
A
#
# COMPACT_ATOMS: atom_id res chain seq x y z
N MET A 1 3.91 9.09 1.34
CA MET A 1 3.73 10.31 0.53
C MET A 1 2.94 10.00 -0.73
N ALA A 2 3.36 9.03 -1.55
CA ALA A 2 2.58 8.60 -2.73
C ALA A 2 1.16 8.11 -2.38
N LEU A 3 1.02 7.23 -1.37
CA LEU A 3 -0.28 6.72 -0.93
C LEU A 3 -0.99 7.67 0.05
N PHE A 4 -0.34 8.00 1.17
CA PHE A 4 -0.98 8.72 2.29
C PHE A 4 -0.85 10.25 2.27
N GLY A 5 -0.25 10.85 1.23
CA GLY A 5 0.00 12.29 1.16
C GLY A 5 1.03 12.85 2.16
N LYS A 6 1.48 12.06 3.14
CA LYS A 6 2.47 12.46 4.16
C LYS A 6 3.65 11.49 4.26
N THR A 7 4.73 11.93 4.89
CA THR A 7 5.87 11.09 5.26
C THR A 7 5.58 10.32 6.55
N ALA A 8 6.30 9.24 6.80
CA ALA A 8 6.24 8.53 8.08
C ALA A 8 6.60 9.46 9.27
N ALA A 9 7.52 10.41 9.06
CA ALA A 9 7.89 11.39 10.09
C ALA A 9 6.74 12.35 10.41
N GLN A 10 6.08 12.91 9.40
CA GLN A 10 4.90 13.77 9.58
C GLN A 10 3.78 13.03 10.30
N TRP A 11 3.48 11.81 9.87
CA TRP A 11 2.45 10.98 10.52
C TRP A 11 2.77 10.70 12.00
N ARG A 12 4.02 10.39 12.35
CA ARG A 12 4.41 10.19 13.76
C ARG A 12 4.26 11.48 14.57
N SER A 13 4.65 12.62 14.00
CA SER A 13 4.50 13.92 14.64
C SER A 13 3.02 14.23 14.94
N GLU A 14 2.12 13.95 14.00
CA GLU A 14 0.67 14.13 14.19
C GLU A 14 0.08 13.17 15.24
N LYS A 15 0.67 11.99 15.39
CA LYS A 15 0.25 10.96 16.36
C LYS A 15 0.98 11.03 17.70
N GLU A 16 1.83 12.03 17.89
CA GLU A 16 2.66 12.22 19.09
C GLU A 16 3.50 10.98 19.47
N ILE A 17 3.87 10.16 18.48
CA ILE A 17 4.65 8.94 18.67
C ILE A 17 6.11 9.30 18.89
N LYS A 18 6.67 8.87 20.03
CA LYS A 18 8.11 8.94 20.31
C LYS A 18 8.82 7.70 19.77
N GLY A 19 9.96 7.89 19.10
CA GLY A 19 10.77 6.79 18.58
C GLY A 19 10.43 6.38 17.14
N LYS A 20 10.98 5.24 16.70
CA LYS A 20 10.87 4.77 15.29
C LYS A 20 9.62 3.93 14.99
N ILE A 21 8.98 3.41 16.03
CA ILE A 21 7.84 2.48 15.96
C ILE A 21 6.74 3.00 16.89
N PRO A 22 5.46 2.93 16.48
CA PRO A 22 4.99 2.35 15.22
C PRO A 22 5.10 3.31 14.02
N ASN A 23 4.89 2.79 12.82
CA ASN A 23 4.97 3.49 11.53
C ASN A 23 3.60 3.49 10.85
N ILE A 24 3.36 4.39 9.90
CA ILE A 24 2.08 4.52 9.19
C ILE A 24 1.64 3.22 8.49
N ARG A 25 2.58 2.38 8.06
CA ARG A 25 2.30 1.07 7.44
C ARG A 25 1.63 0.10 8.42
N ASP A 26 1.90 0.21 9.72
CA ASP A 26 1.33 -0.67 10.73
C ASP A 26 -0.18 -0.40 10.96
N PHE A 27 -0.71 0.69 10.41
CA PHE A 27 -2.11 1.11 10.49
C PHE A 27 -2.82 1.09 9.14
N ALA A 28 -2.15 0.57 8.10
CA ALA A 28 -2.72 0.49 6.76
C ALA A 28 -3.68 -0.70 6.63
N SER A 29 -4.72 -0.57 5.81
CA SER A 29 -5.57 -1.72 5.45
C SER A 29 -4.78 -2.75 4.63
N ALA A 30 -5.31 -3.97 4.49
CA ALA A 30 -4.67 -5.00 3.65
C ALA A 30 -4.50 -4.52 2.19
N GLU A 31 -5.51 -3.83 1.66
CA GLU A 31 -5.51 -3.23 0.32
C GLU A 31 -4.42 -2.14 0.21
N GLU A 32 -4.32 -1.27 1.21
CA GLU A 32 -3.28 -0.24 1.26
C GLU A 32 -1.88 -0.85 1.36
N LEU A 33 -1.70 -1.93 2.12
CA LEU A 33 -0.45 -2.68 2.20
C LEU A 33 -0.04 -3.28 0.86
N VAL A 34 -0.97 -3.89 0.12
CA VAL A 34 -0.73 -4.39 -1.23
C VAL A 34 -0.26 -3.26 -2.14
N VAL A 35 -0.94 -2.11 -2.10
CA VAL A 35 -0.53 -0.94 -2.89
C VAL A 35 0.87 -0.46 -2.47
N LEU A 36 1.18 -0.38 -1.18
CA LEU A 36 2.51 0.02 -0.70
C LEU A 36 3.61 -0.89 -1.23
N ILE A 37 3.44 -2.21 -1.15
CA ILE A 37 4.41 -3.19 -1.64
C ILE A 37 4.65 -3.00 -3.14
N ASN A 38 3.58 -2.83 -3.93
CA ASN A 38 3.70 -2.59 -5.37
C ASN A 38 4.38 -1.26 -5.69
N LEU A 39 4.20 -0.23 -4.85
CA LEU A 39 4.90 1.05 -4.98
C LEU A 39 6.38 0.96 -4.58
N GLU A 40 6.72 0.14 -3.59
CA GLU A 40 8.12 -0.12 -3.18
C GLU A 40 8.91 -0.74 -4.34
N ASP A 41 8.35 -1.77 -4.97
CA ASP A 41 8.91 -2.43 -6.16
C ASP A 41 9.04 -1.46 -7.36
N THR A 42 7.94 -0.79 -7.71
CA THR A 42 7.95 0.19 -8.81
C THR A 42 8.95 1.33 -8.56
N ASN A 43 9.07 1.81 -7.32
CA ASN A 43 10.02 2.86 -7.00
C ASN A 43 11.47 2.39 -7.13
N ALA A 44 11.78 1.13 -6.81
CA ALA A 44 13.10 0.56 -7.01
C ALA A 44 13.48 0.57 -8.51
N ASP A 45 12.54 0.21 -9.38
CA ASP A 45 12.74 0.22 -10.84
C ASP A 45 12.97 1.63 -11.37
N LEU A 46 12.15 2.58 -10.95
CA LEU A 46 12.29 3.99 -11.33
C LEU A 46 13.61 4.60 -10.83
N ILE A 47 14.12 4.15 -9.68
CA ILE A 47 15.46 4.52 -9.20
C ILE A 47 16.53 3.98 -10.13
N ARG A 48 16.45 2.70 -10.56
CA ARG A 48 17.42 2.10 -11.50
C ARG A 48 17.41 2.77 -12.87
N GLN A 49 16.27 3.31 -13.28
CA GLN A 49 16.12 4.09 -14.51
C GLN A 49 16.52 5.57 -14.34
N GLU A 50 17.07 5.94 -13.18
CA GLU A 50 17.49 7.31 -12.87
C GLU A 50 16.39 8.37 -13.01
N VAL A 51 15.12 7.95 -12.87
CA VAL A 51 13.99 8.89 -12.96
C VAL A 51 14.09 9.89 -11.81
N PRO A 52 13.99 11.21 -12.08
CA PRO A 52 14.08 12.24 -11.06
C PRO A 52 13.06 12.04 -9.94
N LYS A 53 13.46 12.29 -8.69
CA LYS A 53 12.65 12.05 -7.49
C LYS A 53 11.22 12.63 -7.58
N PHE A 54 11.07 13.82 -8.13
CA PHE A 54 9.77 14.47 -8.27
C PHE A 54 8.87 13.75 -9.28
N GLU A 55 9.43 13.34 -10.42
CA GLU A 55 8.69 12.57 -11.42
C GLU A 55 8.33 11.18 -10.90
N ARG A 56 9.24 10.52 -10.17
CA ARG A 56 8.92 9.26 -9.47
C ARG A 56 7.72 9.42 -8.55
N LEU A 57 7.68 10.49 -7.76
CA LEU A 57 6.57 10.74 -6.84
C LEU A 57 5.24 10.89 -7.58
N LYS A 58 5.21 11.58 -8.72
CA LYS A 58 4.00 11.70 -9.55
C LYS A 58 3.54 10.34 -10.06
N ILE A 59 4.43 9.57 -10.67
CA ILE A 59 4.15 8.24 -11.21
C ILE A 59 3.62 7.32 -10.10
N LEU A 60 4.31 7.28 -8.96
CA LEU A 60 3.91 6.45 -7.82
C LEU A 60 2.56 6.89 -7.26
N ARG A 61 2.28 8.19 -7.19
CA ARG A 61 0.99 8.70 -6.72
C ARG A 61 -0.14 8.28 -7.67
N GLU A 62 0.02 8.51 -8.97
CA GLU A 62 -0.97 8.09 -9.97
C GLU A 62 -1.24 6.58 -9.89
N LYS A 63 -0.18 5.77 -9.85
CA LYS A 63 -0.27 4.31 -9.75
C LYS A 63 -0.95 3.88 -8.44
N ALA A 64 -0.72 4.58 -7.34
CA ALA A 64 -1.35 4.29 -6.06
C ALA A 64 -2.87 4.45 -6.12
N TYR A 65 -3.35 5.60 -6.63
CA TYR A 65 -4.80 5.87 -6.73
C TYR A 65 -5.48 4.91 -7.71
N ARG A 66 -4.84 4.60 -8.84
CA ARG A 66 -5.37 3.62 -9.79
C ARG A 66 -5.55 2.24 -9.16
N GLN A 67 -4.56 1.76 -8.41
CA GLN A 67 -4.65 0.47 -7.75
C GLN A 67 -5.72 0.47 -6.64
N LEU A 68 -5.80 1.52 -5.83
CA LEU A 68 -6.85 1.65 -4.81
C LEU A 68 -8.25 1.64 -5.43
N GLU A 69 -8.44 2.35 -6.54
CA GLU A 69 -9.72 2.37 -7.26
C GLU A 69 -10.08 0.97 -7.79
N LEU A 70 -9.11 0.25 -8.37
CA LEU A 70 -9.31 -1.12 -8.84
C LEU A 70 -9.66 -2.08 -7.70
N LEU A 71 -8.97 -2.00 -6.57
CA LEU A 71 -9.26 -2.85 -5.41
C LEU A 71 -10.66 -2.56 -4.87
N ARG A 72 -11.04 -1.28 -4.73
CA ARG A 72 -12.38 -0.88 -4.30
C ARG A 72 -13.48 -1.37 -5.24
N LYS A 73 -13.28 -1.28 -6.56
CA LYS A 73 -14.26 -1.75 -7.56
C LYS A 73 -14.45 -3.26 -7.54
N ASN A 74 -13.45 -4.00 -7.09
CA ASN A 74 -13.47 -5.47 -7.07
C ASN A 74 -13.63 -6.03 -5.64
N GLN A 75 -14.13 -5.24 -4.69
CA GLN A 75 -14.22 -5.66 -3.28
C GLN A 75 -15.02 -6.95 -3.13
N ASP A 76 -16.19 -7.06 -3.77
CA ASP A 76 -17.05 -8.25 -3.68
C ASP A 76 -16.35 -9.51 -4.19
N THR A 77 -15.57 -9.38 -5.28
CA THR A 77 -14.78 -10.49 -5.84
C THR A 77 -13.65 -10.88 -4.89
N ILE A 78 -12.99 -9.90 -4.27
CA ILE A 78 -11.93 -10.14 -3.29
C ILE A 78 -12.49 -10.86 -2.05
N GLU A 79 -13.65 -10.45 -1.55
CA GLU A 79 -14.29 -11.13 -0.41
C GLU A 79 -14.74 -12.56 -0.76
N ALA A 80 -15.27 -12.78 -1.96
CA ALA A 80 -15.60 -14.13 -2.43
C ALA A 80 -14.34 -15.03 -2.51
N LEU A 81 -13.23 -14.49 -3.04
CA LEU A 81 -11.95 -15.21 -3.08
C LEU A 81 -11.43 -15.54 -1.68
N LYS A 82 -11.47 -14.57 -0.74
CA LYS A 82 -11.06 -14.80 0.66
C LYS A 82 -11.88 -15.92 1.30
N LYS A 83 -13.21 -15.93 1.10
CA LYS A 83 -14.10 -16.95 1.65
C LYS A 83 -13.73 -18.35 1.15
N ASN A 84 -13.57 -18.51 -0.17
CA ASN A 84 -13.22 -19.81 -0.76
C ASN A 84 -11.86 -20.33 -0.25
N LEU A 85 -10.86 -19.45 -0.13
CA LEU A 85 -9.54 -19.83 0.37
C LEU A 85 -9.56 -20.27 1.84
N ILE A 86 -10.45 -19.71 2.67
CA ILE A 86 -10.58 -20.09 4.08
C ILE A 86 -11.35 -21.41 4.22
N GLU A 87 -12.45 -21.58 3.48
CA GLU A 87 -13.24 -22.83 3.48
C GLU A 87 -12.42 -24.04 3.00
N ASP A 88 -11.52 -23.85 2.02
CA ASP A 88 -10.60 -24.90 1.55
C ASP A 88 -9.55 -25.29 2.61
N THR A 89 -9.22 -24.40 3.55
CA THR A 89 -8.27 -24.72 4.65
C THR A 89 -8.92 -25.47 5.81
N GLU A 90 -10.22 -25.30 6.03
CA GLU A 90 -10.95 -25.99 7.11
C GLU A 90 -11.45 -27.39 6.71
N THR A 91 -11.65 -27.64 5.42
CA THR A 91 -12.14 -28.92 4.90
C THR A 91 -11.04 -29.96 4.61
N ASN A 92 -9.77 -29.53 4.59
CA ASN A 92 -8.61 -30.40 4.36
C ASN A 92 -7.79 -30.69 5.65
N GLY A 93 -8.36 -30.39 6.83
CA GLY A 93 -7.76 -30.62 8.15
C GLY A 93 -8.28 -31.88 8.85
#